data_AF-A0A2V2V878-F1
#
_entry.id   AF-A0A2V2V878-F1
#
_cell.length_a   1.000
_cell.length_b   1.000
_cell.length_c   1.000
_cell.angle_alpha   90.00
_cell.angle_beta   90.00
_cell.angle_gamma   90.00
#
_symmetry.space_group_name_H-M   'P 1'
#
loop_
_entity.id
_entity.type
_entity.pdbx_description
1 polymer ?
#
loop_
_entity_poly.entity_id
_entity_poly.type
_entity_poly.pdbx_seq_one_letter_code
_entity_poly.pdbx_strand_id
1 'polypeptide(L)'
;MVAYFIGSQSFLFDKITKTVSTYRGDPRIDDVVNIFSLRGVKGYIIYDVALASRQPPAGLPCKGRGMIVVTPPDKNEYERWTKKMDAIEIVIDCPEENDVRAMCIWMKRNRPLQEQAGYWEEVRGRMNNVGPILRFIFDKQAYDDRIKACQQAVDGSTASELERNLGIGCCYSPIDSELSRKLVRVVRVRRGNSIESPLNVLISPHLEREILSRLENEMKQSDFIFFVLRFWDYAPPYLIEKYAVSAFLNEDFLRAIRLKIRELRPPGRREPHSCALKEHSDKSFTRKEVLPPPERLSNPVAMDHWVLYEPKVQNFPLVDGFFFLDSNPMTLVGLRMATAGGHHTTASTVRQFTERLAAYFNGWEELSRDMSWEIIYVQHADSTPMNGWQRCDVVNSNNVSEEENQ
;
A
#
# COMPACT_ATOMS: atom_id res chain seq x y z
N MET A 1 3.60 -24.33 24.55
CA MET A 1 3.19 -25.46 23.68
C MET A 1 2.08 -25.01 22.73
N VAL A 2 2.01 -25.53 21.52
CA VAL A 2 0.90 -25.28 20.58
C VAL A 2 0.35 -26.62 20.11
N ALA A 3 -0.95 -26.85 20.33
CA ALA A 3 -1.65 -28.00 19.76
C ALA A 3 -2.39 -27.53 18.50
N TYR A 4 -2.15 -28.18 17.37
CA TYR A 4 -2.78 -27.83 16.09
C TYR A 4 -3.59 -29.01 15.57
N PHE A 5 -4.86 -28.77 15.24
CA PHE A 5 -5.79 -29.75 14.73
C PHE A 5 -6.16 -29.39 13.29
N ILE A 6 -6.00 -30.32 12.35
CA ILE A 6 -6.33 -30.13 10.94
C ILE A 6 -6.84 -31.44 10.33
N GLY A 7 -8.08 -31.44 9.85
CA GLY A 7 -8.70 -32.67 9.35
C GLY A 7 -8.74 -33.76 10.42
N SER A 8 -8.19 -34.94 10.08
CA SER A 8 -8.01 -36.07 11.00
C SER A 8 -6.64 -36.11 11.69
N GLN A 9 -5.80 -35.10 11.46
CA GLN A 9 -4.44 -35.03 11.98
C GLN A 9 -4.33 -34.02 13.10
N SER A 10 -3.43 -34.29 14.03
CA SER A 10 -3.12 -33.35 15.10
C SER A 10 -1.64 -33.33 15.41
N PHE A 11 -1.14 -32.14 15.73
CA PHE A 11 0.28 -31.84 15.90
C PHE A 11 0.50 -31.13 17.23
N LEU A 12 1.56 -31.50 17.93
CA LEU A 12 1.98 -30.82 19.15
C LEU A 12 3.36 -30.21 18.91
N PHE A 13 3.40 -28.88 18.93
CA PHE A 13 4.62 -28.10 18.83
C PHE A 13 5.12 -27.73 20.22
N ASP A 14 6.32 -28.18 20.54
CA ASP A 14 7.04 -27.79 21.74
C ASP A 14 8.11 -26.75 21.39
N LYS A 15 7.93 -25.54 21.91
CA LYS A 15 8.84 -24.41 21.68
C LYS A 15 10.15 -24.54 22.48
N ILE A 16 10.13 -25.22 23.62
CA ILE A 16 11.29 -25.39 24.50
C ILE A 16 12.24 -26.41 23.88
N THR A 17 11.72 -27.59 23.52
CA THR A 17 12.51 -28.67 22.92
C THR A 17 12.70 -28.51 21.42
N LYS A 18 11.96 -27.59 20.78
CA LYS A 18 11.93 -27.37 19.32
C LYS A 18 11.54 -28.63 18.54
N THR A 19 10.56 -29.37 19.06
CA THR A 19 10.07 -30.62 18.45
C THR A 19 8.62 -30.53 18.01
N VAL A 20 8.26 -31.36 17.03
CA VAL A 20 6.88 -31.55 16.58
C VAL A 20 6.52 -33.02 16.70
N SER A 21 5.41 -33.31 17.37
CA SER A 21 4.86 -34.66 17.52
C SER A 21 3.51 -34.78 16.83
N THR A 22 3.26 -35.87 16.13
CA THR A 22 2.00 -36.11 15.40
C THR A 22 1.16 -37.14 16.14
N TYR A 23 -0.12 -36.84 16.35
CA TYR A 23 -1.09 -37.73 17.00
C TYR A 23 -2.20 -38.08 16.02
N ARG A 24 -2.39 -39.39 15.77
CA ARG A 24 -3.38 -39.94 14.82
C ARG A 24 -4.36 -40.94 15.48
N GLY A 25 -4.31 -41.07 16.80
CA GLY A 25 -5.01 -42.12 17.54
C GLY A 25 -4.87 -41.96 19.05
N ASP A 26 -4.64 -43.06 19.76
CA ASP A 26 -4.39 -43.13 21.21
C ASP A 26 -2.88 -43.03 21.53
N PRO A 27 -2.42 -42.18 22.48
CA PRO A 27 -3.19 -41.18 23.20
C PRO A 27 -3.74 -40.10 22.28
N ARG A 28 -5.01 -39.73 22.49
CA ARG A 28 -5.58 -38.59 21.77
C ARG A 28 -4.85 -37.33 22.19
N ILE A 29 -4.61 -36.44 21.24
CA ILE A 29 -3.97 -35.16 21.55
C ILE A 29 -4.74 -34.39 22.62
N ASP A 30 -6.07 -34.56 22.71
CA ASP A 30 -6.92 -33.96 23.75
C ASP A 30 -6.47 -34.36 25.15
N ASP A 31 -6.17 -35.66 25.35
CA ASP A 31 -5.70 -36.20 26.63
C ASP A 31 -4.32 -35.64 26.98
N VAL A 32 -3.43 -35.57 25.98
CA VAL A 32 -2.09 -35.00 26.13
C VAL A 32 -2.15 -33.52 26.49
N VAL A 33 -2.98 -32.76 25.78
CA VAL A 33 -3.23 -31.32 26.02
C VAL A 33 -3.77 -31.11 27.43
N ASN A 34 -4.69 -31.95 27.90
CA ASN A 34 -5.26 -31.92 29.24
C ASN A 34 -4.22 -32.25 30.33
N ILE A 35 -3.40 -33.28 30.14
CA ILE A 35 -2.30 -33.62 31.07
C ILE A 35 -1.33 -32.44 31.21
N PHE A 36 -0.94 -31.82 30.10
CA PHE A 36 -0.06 -30.65 30.15
C PHE A 36 -0.73 -29.44 30.83
N SER A 37 -2.04 -29.24 30.65
CA SER A 37 -2.79 -28.19 31.35
C SER A 37 -2.80 -28.42 32.87
N LEU A 38 -3.05 -29.66 33.31
CA LEU A 38 -3.03 -30.03 34.73
C LEU A 38 -1.64 -29.83 35.36
N ARG A 39 -0.58 -29.97 34.57
CA ARG A 39 0.81 -29.70 34.97
C ARG A 39 1.20 -28.21 34.91
N GLY A 40 0.26 -27.32 34.62
CA GLY A 40 0.50 -25.87 34.55
C GLY A 40 1.27 -25.40 33.31
N VAL A 41 1.43 -26.24 32.28
CA VAL A 41 2.12 -25.84 31.05
C VAL A 41 1.23 -24.87 30.26
N LYS A 42 1.74 -23.68 30.00
CA LYS A 42 1.04 -22.67 29.19
C LYS A 42 1.14 -22.99 27.69
N GLY A 43 0.06 -22.70 26.96
CA GLY A 43 0.00 -22.96 25.53
C GLY A 43 -1.29 -22.47 24.89
N TYR A 44 -1.36 -22.65 23.57
CA TYR A 44 -2.52 -22.29 22.76
C TYR A 44 -2.96 -23.48 21.93
N ILE A 45 -4.25 -23.51 21.59
CA ILE A 45 -4.84 -24.50 20.70
C ILE A 45 -5.21 -23.80 19.40
N ILE A 46 -4.83 -24.37 18.26
CA ILE A 46 -5.26 -23.93 16.94
C ILE A 46 -6.12 -25.06 16.36
N TYR A 47 -7.34 -24.75 15.98
CA TYR A 47 -8.29 -25.74 15.45
C TYR A 47 -8.79 -25.31 14.08
N ASP A 48 -8.40 -26.04 13.04
CA ASP A 48 -8.80 -25.80 11.66
C ASP A 48 -10.13 -26.52 11.36
N VAL A 49 -11.23 -25.77 11.42
CA VAL A 49 -12.57 -26.32 11.15
C VAL A 49 -12.83 -26.53 9.66
N ALA A 50 -12.07 -25.88 8.78
CA ALA A 50 -12.29 -25.95 7.33
C ALA A 50 -12.12 -27.38 6.82
N LEU A 51 -11.21 -28.14 7.44
CA LEU A 51 -10.95 -29.54 7.10
C LEU A 51 -11.43 -30.53 8.15
N ALA A 52 -11.66 -30.11 9.40
CA ALA A 52 -12.04 -31.03 10.48
C ALA A 52 -13.48 -31.55 10.40
N SER A 53 -14.35 -30.92 9.60
CA SER A 53 -15.78 -31.30 9.42
C SER A 53 -16.59 -31.45 10.73
N ARG A 54 -16.06 -31.01 11.88
CA ARG A 54 -16.59 -31.24 13.23
C ARG A 54 -16.26 -30.06 14.14
N GLN A 55 -17.17 -29.79 15.09
CA GLN A 55 -16.93 -28.81 16.15
C GLN A 55 -15.71 -29.21 17.00
N PRO A 56 -14.96 -28.25 17.57
CA PRO A 56 -13.91 -28.54 18.53
C PRO A 56 -14.45 -29.43 19.65
N PRO A 57 -13.70 -30.46 20.08
CA PRO A 57 -14.12 -31.33 21.17
C PRO A 57 -14.47 -30.54 22.42
N ALA A 58 -15.61 -30.85 23.06
CA ALA A 58 -16.05 -30.22 24.30
C ALA A 58 -15.05 -30.41 25.47
N GLY A 59 -14.15 -31.40 25.36
CA GLY A 59 -13.09 -31.69 26.33
C GLY A 59 -11.80 -30.88 26.17
N LEU A 60 -11.72 -29.95 25.22
CA LEU A 60 -10.56 -29.06 25.10
C LEU A 60 -10.57 -28.03 26.25
N PRO A 61 -9.45 -27.84 26.96
CA PRO A 61 -9.41 -26.97 28.13
C PRO A 61 -9.42 -25.50 27.71
N CYS A 62 -10.60 -24.88 27.71
CA CYS A 62 -10.75 -23.44 27.45
C CYS A 62 -10.35 -22.57 28.66
N LYS A 63 -10.36 -23.11 29.89
CA LYS A 63 -9.94 -22.39 31.09
C LYS A 63 -8.41 -22.36 31.21
N GLY A 64 -7.81 -21.19 31.02
CA GLY A 64 -6.37 -20.96 31.20
C GLY A 64 -5.51 -21.10 29.93
N ARG A 65 -6.11 -21.36 28.76
CA ARG A 65 -5.45 -21.39 27.44
C ARG A 65 -6.30 -20.66 26.40
N GLY A 66 -5.66 -19.92 25.50
CA GLY A 66 -6.33 -19.32 24.34
C GLY A 66 -6.54 -20.36 23.25
N MET A 67 -7.73 -20.36 22.62
CA MET A 67 -8.03 -21.20 21.46
C MET A 67 -8.28 -20.31 20.25
N ILE A 68 -7.63 -20.64 19.14
CA ILE A 68 -7.79 -20.01 17.83
C ILE A 68 -8.52 -21.01 16.95
N VAL A 69 -9.64 -20.57 16.36
CA VAL A 69 -10.39 -21.37 15.39
C VAL A 69 -10.12 -20.80 14.01
N VAL A 70 -9.61 -21.64 13.10
CA VAL A 70 -9.38 -21.26 11.70
C VAL A 70 -10.57 -21.73 10.89
N THR A 71 -11.38 -20.78 10.43
CA THR A 71 -12.58 -21.04 9.62
C THR A 71 -12.32 -20.68 8.15
N PRO A 72 -13.08 -21.25 7.20
CA PRO A 72 -13.20 -20.67 5.87
C PRO A 72 -13.65 -19.19 5.96
N PRO A 73 -13.34 -18.37 4.94
CA PRO A 73 -13.82 -16.99 4.83
C PRO A 73 -15.31 -16.98 4.46
N ASP A 74 -16.15 -17.42 5.39
CA ASP A 74 -17.61 -17.37 5.31
C ASP A 74 -18.15 -16.60 6.50
N LYS A 75 -18.86 -15.52 6.21
CA LYS A 75 -19.46 -14.62 7.20
C LYS A 75 -20.41 -15.34 8.14
N ASN A 76 -21.20 -16.30 7.64
CA ASN A 76 -22.17 -17.04 8.45
C ASN A 76 -21.47 -17.94 9.46
N GLU A 77 -20.34 -18.54 9.08
CA GLU A 77 -19.51 -19.34 9.99
C GLU A 77 -18.90 -18.46 11.08
N TYR A 78 -18.32 -17.32 10.70
CA TYR A 78 -17.80 -16.35 11.67
C TYR A 78 -18.88 -15.87 12.66
N GLU A 79 -20.01 -15.36 12.16
CA GLU A 79 -21.11 -14.88 13.02
C GLU A 79 -21.62 -15.95 13.98
N ARG A 80 -21.64 -17.21 13.53
CA ARG A 80 -22.02 -18.35 14.38
C ARG A 80 -21.02 -18.57 15.52
N TRP A 81 -19.72 -18.46 15.25
CA TRP A 81 -18.68 -18.59 16.27
C TRP A 81 -18.66 -17.42 17.24
N THR A 82 -18.77 -16.18 16.75
CA THR A 82 -18.84 -14.98 17.59
C THR A 82 -20.03 -15.04 18.55
N LYS A 83 -21.23 -15.36 18.05
CA LYS A 83 -22.44 -15.49 18.89
C LYS A 83 -22.33 -16.61 19.93
N LYS A 84 -21.67 -17.72 19.59
CA LYS A 84 -21.59 -18.90 20.48
C LYS A 84 -20.49 -18.78 21.54
N MET A 85 -19.38 -18.12 21.22
CA MET A 85 -18.14 -18.21 22.00
C MET A 85 -17.55 -16.85 22.42
N ASP A 86 -18.23 -15.73 22.15
CA ASP A 86 -17.69 -14.38 22.34
C ASP A 86 -16.30 -14.21 21.69
N ALA A 87 -16.16 -14.78 20.49
CA ALA A 87 -14.89 -14.90 19.80
C ALA A 87 -14.40 -13.53 19.29
N ILE A 88 -13.11 -13.28 19.44
CA ILE A 88 -12.42 -12.11 18.89
C ILE A 88 -11.81 -12.49 17.53
N GLU A 89 -12.08 -11.68 16.50
CA GLU A 89 -11.45 -11.83 15.19
C GLU A 89 -9.95 -11.55 15.27
N ILE A 90 -9.15 -12.45 14.70
CA ILE A 90 -7.70 -12.27 14.55
C ILE A 90 -7.39 -12.25 13.07
N VAL A 91 -6.88 -11.12 12.60
CA VAL A 91 -6.38 -10.95 11.23
C VAL A 91 -4.88 -11.18 11.25
N ILE A 92 -4.37 -11.91 10.27
CA ILE A 92 -2.94 -12.19 10.10
C ILE A 92 -2.58 -11.93 8.64
N ASP A 93 -1.50 -11.20 8.41
CA ASP A 93 -1.02 -10.95 7.06
C ASP A 93 -0.54 -12.24 6.40
N CYS A 94 -0.64 -12.29 5.07
CA CYS A 94 0.03 -13.33 4.31
C CYS A 94 1.56 -13.20 4.45
N PRO A 95 2.32 -14.30 4.26
CA PRO A 95 3.78 -14.26 4.27
C PRO A 95 4.34 -13.25 3.26
N GLU A 96 5.41 -12.58 3.63
CA GLU A 96 6.13 -11.67 2.73
C GLU A 96 7.00 -12.43 1.73
N GLU A 97 7.53 -11.73 0.72
CA GLU A 97 8.42 -12.33 -0.28
C GLU A 97 9.60 -13.07 0.38
N ASN A 98 10.21 -12.46 1.40
CA ASN A 98 11.33 -13.07 2.12
C ASN A 98 10.92 -14.32 2.91
N ASP A 99 9.72 -14.35 3.47
CA ASP A 99 9.20 -15.54 4.16
C ASP A 99 9.02 -16.70 3.18
N VAL A 100 8.37 -16.44 2.03
CA VAL A 100 8.15 -17.47 1.00
C VAL A 100 9.49 -17.92 0.41
N ARG A 101 10.44 -17.00 0.20
CA ARG A 101 11.79 -17.33 -0.26
C ARG A 101 12.50 -18.25 0.72
N ALA A 102 12.42 -17.98 2.01
CA ALA A 102 12.99 -18.84 3.04
C ALA A 102 12.34 -20.24 3.03
N MET A 103 11.01 -20.32 2.85
CA MET A 103 10.30 -21.60 2.69
C MET A 103 10.81 -22.37 1.45
N CYS A 104 10.99 -21.70 0.31
CA CYS A 104 11.50 -22.31 -0.92
C CYS A 104 12.90 -22.91 -0.72
N ILE A 105 13.81 -22.14 -0.13
CA ILE A 105 15.16 -22.59 0.21
C ILE A 105 15.09 -23.83 1.13
N TRP A 106 14.24 -23.79 2.15
CA TRP A 106 14.07 -24.92 3.07
C TRP A 106 13.51 -26.19 2.39
N MET A 107 12.52 -26.03 1.50
CA MET A 107 11.91 -27.13 0.75
C MET A 107 12.89 -27.79 -0.22
N LYS A 108 13.83 -27.00 -0.78
CA LYS A 108 14.85 -27.47 -1.74
C LYS A 108 16.25 -27.57 -1.12
N ARG A 109 16.37 -27.59 0.22
CA ARG A 109 17.66 -27.53 0.94
C ARG A 109 18.71 -28.59 0.56
N ASN A 110 18.26 -29.75 0.07
CA ASN A 110 19.13 -30.85 -0.36
C ASN A 110 19.43 -30.82 -1.87
N ARG A 111 18.99 -29.78 -2.59
CA ARG A 111 19.18 -29.62 -4.04
C ARG A 111 20.31 -28.63 -4.33
N PRO A 112 20.95 -28.71 -5.51
CA PRO A 112 21.94 -27.74 -5.94
C PRO A 112 21.39 -26.30 -5.96
N LEU A 113 22.26 -25.30 -5.76
CA LEU A 113 21.86 -23.89 -5.70
C LEU A 113 21.09 -23.42 -6.95
N GLN A 114 21.44 -23.94 -8.13
CA GLN A 114 20.75 -23.62 -9.38
C GLN A 114 19.28 -24.09 -9.38
N GLU A 115 19.00 -25.29 -8.86
CA GLU A 115 17.63 -25.78 -8.72
C GLU A 115 16.86 -25.00 -7.65
N GLN A 116 17.51 -24.58 -6.57
CA GLN A 116 16.89 -23.73 -5.55
C GLN A 116 16.48 -22.37 -6.14
N ALA A 117 17.38 -21.75 -6.92
CA ALA A 117 17.10 -20.49 -7.60
C ALA A 117 15.95 -20.64 -8.61
N GLY A 118 15.97 -21.69 -9.44
CA GLY A 118 14.91 -21.96 -10.41
C GLY A 118 13.54 -22.17 -9.74
N TYR A 119 13.49 -22.91 -8.64
CA TYR A 119 12.26 -23.10 -7.88
C TYR A 119 11.74 -21.79 -7.26
N TRP A 120 12.64 -20.95 -6.76
CA TRP A 120 12.26 -19.63 -6.24
C TRP A 120 11.66 -18.73 -7.33
N GLU A 121 12.28 -18.65 -8.51
CA GLU A 121 11.75 -17.83 -9.61
C GLU A 121 10.36 -18.32 -10.06
N GLU A 122 10.13 -19.64 -10.09
CA GLU A 122 8.82 -20.23 -10.35
C GLU A 122 7.78 -19.80 -9.30
N VAL A 123 8.09 -19.92 -8.01
CA VAL A 123 7.19 -19.54 -6.91
C VAL A 123 6.94 -18.03 -6.89
N ARG A 124 7.97 -17.21 -7.12
CA ARG A 124 7.84 -15.75 -7.23
C ARG A 124 6.91 -15.36 -8.40
N GLY A 125 7.05 -16.01 -9.55
CA GLY A 125 6.16 -15.81 -10.68
C GLY A 125 4.69 -16.12 -10.34
N ARG A 126 4.45 -17.21 -9.61
CA ARG A 126 3.10 -17.55 -9.12
C ARG A 126 2.58 -16.52 -8.12
N MET A 127 3.42 -16.04 -7.20
CA MET A 127 3.04 -14.97 -6.25
C MET A 127 2.63 -13.69 -6.96
N ASN A 128 3.33 -13.29 -8.03
CA ASN A 128 2.95 -12.13 -8.82
C ASN A 128 1.54 -12.27 -9.44
N ASN A 129 1.09 -13.50 -9.71
CA ASN A 129 -0.17 -13.78 -10.40
C ASN A 129 -1.33 -14.05 -9.44
N VAL A 130 -1.14 -14.81 -8.37
CA VAL A 130 -2.22 -15.22 -7.45
C VAL A 130 -1.99 -14.83 -5.98
N GLY A 131 -0.93 -14.07 -5.71
CA GLY A 131 -0.58 -13.58 -4.38
C GLY A 131 0.19 -14.58 -3.53
N PRO A 132 0.64 -14.17 -2.32
CA PRO A 132 1.39 -15.00 -1.37
C PRO A 132 0.55 -16.09 -0.66
N ILE A 133 -0.39 -16.72 -1.37
CA ILE A 133 -1.24 -17.77 -0.80
C ILE A 133 -0.56 -19.12 -1.00
N LEU A 134 0.02 -19.63 0.09
CA LEU A 134 0.86 -20.83 0.11
C LEU A 134 0.24 -22.04 -0.61
N ARG A 135 -1.09 -22.23 -0.45
CA ARG A 135 -1.83 -23.33 -1.09
C ARG A 135 -1.76 -23.30 -2.62
N PHE A 136 -1.70 -22.11 -3.22
CA PHE A 136 -1.70 -21.95 -4.67
C PHE A 136 -0.27 -21.80 -5.21
N ILE A 137 0.67 -21.21 -4.48
CA ILE A 137 2.00 -20.93 -5.06
C ILE A 137 2.96 -22.13 -5.05
N PHE A 138 2.78 -23.09 -4.15
CA PHE A 138 3.66 -24.27 -4.07
C PHE A 138 3.22 -25.46 -4.91
N ASP A 139 1.94 -25.53 -5.29
CA ASP A 139 1.39 -26.59 -6.11
C ASP A 139 1.02 -26.07 -7.50
N LYS A 140 1.51 -26.73 -8.55
CA LYS A 140 1.33 -26.27 -9.93
C LYS A 140 -0.13 -26.35 -10.38
N GLN A 141 -0.83 -27.44 -10.06
CA GLN A 141 -2.21 -27.62 -10.50
C GLN A 141 -3.12 -26.63 -9.76
N ALA A 142 -2.93 -26.46 -8.46
CA ALA A 142 -3.68 -25.50 -7.66
C ALA A 142 -3.42 -24.05 -8.13
N TYR A 143 -2.19 -23.74 -8.55
CA TYR A 143 -1.87 -22.47 -9.20
C TYR A 143 -2.66 -22.28 -10.50
N ASP A 144 -2.59 -23.25 -11.43
CA ASP A 144 -3.21 -23.18 -12.75
C ASP A 144 -4.74 -23.04 -12.63
N ASP A 145 -5.35 -23.79 -11.70
CA ASP A 145 -6.79 -23.68 -11.41
C ASP A 145 -7.15 -22.32 -10.81
N ARG A 146 -6.31 -21.80 -9.90
CA ARG A 146 -6.54 -20.51 -9.24
C ARG A 146 -6.44 -19.36 -10.22
N ILE A 147 -5.41 -19.29 -11.06
CA ILE A 147 -5.26 -18.19 -12.01
C ILE A 147 -6.41 -18.18 -13.03
N LYS A 148 -6.84 -19.37 -13.50
CA LYS A 148 -8.02 -19.51 -14.35
C LYS A 148 -9.29 -18.99 -13.67
N ALA A 149 -9.51 -19.35 -12.41
CA ALA A 149 -10.67 -18.89 -11.64
C ALA A 149 -10.64 -17.37 -11.41
N CYS A 150 -9.46 -16.78 -11.17
CA CYS A 150 -9.28 -15.34 -11.06
C CYS A 150 -9.61 -14.65 -12.39
N GLN A 151 -9.06 -15.13 -13.51
CA GLN A 151 -9.33 -14.56 -14.83
C GLN A 151 -10.82 -14.59 -15.18
N GLN A 152 -11.46 -15.74 -14.98
CA GLN A 152 -12.92 -15.88 -15.19
C GLN A 152 -13.73 -14.91 -14.34
N ALA A 153 -13.29 -14.63 -13.11
CA ALA A 153 -13.94 -13.67 -12.23
C ALA A 153 -13.78 -12.23 -12.72
N VAL A 154 -12.59 -11.86 -13.22
CA VAL A 154 -12.33 -10.52 -13.77
C VAL A 154 -13.11 -10.33 -15.08
N ASP A 155 -12.99 -11.26 -16.02
CA ASP A 155 -13.64 -11.19 -17.33
C ASP A 155 -15.17 -11.19 -17.22
N GLY A 156 -15.71 -11.98 -16.29
CA GLY A 156 -17.14 -12.13 -16.07
C GLY A 156 -17.81 -11.02 -15.26
N SER A 157 -17.05 -10.03 -14.77
CA SER A 157 -17.59 -8.92 -13.97
C SER A 157 -17.49 -7.59 -14.72
N THR A 158 -18.37 -6.65 -14.43
CA THR A 158 -18.27 -5.23 -14.82
C THR A 158 -17.36 -4.44 -13.86
N ALA A 159 -16.84 -3.27 -14.27
CA ALA A 159 -16.10 -2.40 -13.35
C ALA A 159 -16.92 -2.04 -12.10
N SER A 160 -18.22 -1.81 -12.28
CA SER A 160 -19.12 -1.46 -11.18
C SER A 160 -19.34 -2.63 -10.19
N GLU A 161 -19.37 -3.87 -10.68
CA GLU A 161 -19.41 -5.06 -9.81
C GLU A 161 -18.09 -5.28 -9.09
N LEU A 162 -16.95 -5.07 -9.75
CA LEU A 162 -15.62 -5.14 -9.12
C LEU A 162 -15.49 -4.09 -8.01
N GLU A 163 -15.87 -2.83 -8.28
CA GLU A 163 -15.80 -1.76 -7.28
C GLU A 163 -16.65 -2.09 -6.03
N ARG A 164 -17.91 -2.52 -6.23
CA ARG A 164 -18.85 -2.78 -5.14
C ARG A 164 -18.53 -4.05 -4.34
N ASN A 165 -18.12 -5.13 -5.00
CA ASN A 165 -18.05 -6.45 -4.37
C ASN A 165 -16.68 -6.79 -3.79
N LEU A 166 -15.62 -6.07 -4.18
CA LEU A 166 -14.26 -6.33 -3.68
C LEU A 166 -13.97 -5.59 -2.37
N GLY A 167 -14.69 -4.49 -2.09
CA GLY A 167 -14.49 -3.70 -0.87
C GLY A 167 -13.07 -3.16 -0.73
N ILE A 168 -12.39 -2.89 -1.85
CA ILE A 168 -10.98 -2.43 -1.87
C ILE A 168 -10.87 -1.12 -1.08
N GLY A 169 -9.94 -1.08 -0.13
CA GLY A 169 -9.72 0.07 0.74
C GLY A 169 -10.78 0.27 1.83
N CYS A 170 -11.75 -0.64 1.96
CA CYS A 170 -12.73 -0.59 3.04
C CYS A 170 -12.25 -1.39 4.25
N CYS A 171 -12.30 -0.76 5.43
CA CYS A 171 -12.06 -1.46 6.69
C CYS A 171 -13.27 -2.31 7.06
N TYR A 172 -13.03 -3.51 7.62
CA TYR A 172 -14.08 -4.41 8.12
C TYR A 172 -15.12 -4.86 7.08
N SER A 173 -14.82 -4.74 5.78
CA SER A 173 -15.66 -5.33 4.74
C SER A 173 -15.43 -6.84 4.69
N PRO A 174 -16.46 -7.66 4.98
CA PRO A 174 -16.31 -9.11 4.94
C PRO A 174 -15.97 -9.58 3.52
N ILE A 175 -15.10 -10.58 3.41
CA ILE A 175 -14.88 -11.33 2.16
C ILE A 175 -16.05 -12.32 2.02
N ASP A 176 -17.21 -11.83 1.58
CA ASP A 176 -18.45 -12.61 1.48
C ASP A 176 -18.85 -12.95 0.04
N SER A 177 -18.40 -12.15 -0.92
CA SER A 177 -18.69 -12.36 -2.33
C SER A 177 -17.74 -13.39 -2.97
N GLU A 178 -18.24 -14.13 -3.95
CA GLU A 178 -17.42 -15.04 -4.75
C GLU A 178 -16.24 -14.33 -5.43
N LEU A 179 -16.41 -13.05 -5.79
CA LEU A 179 -15.36 -12.20 -6.34
C LEU A 179 -14.29 -11.87 -5.31
N SER A 180 -14.68 -11.40 -4.12
CA SER A 180 -13.72 -11.04 -3.05
C SER A 180 -12.88 -12.25 -2.64
N ARG A 181 -13.46 -13.45 -2.52
CA ARG A 181 -12.72 -14.70 -2.23
C ARG A 181 -11.68 -15.07 -3.29
N LYS A 182 -11.86 -14.59 -4.53
CA LYS A 182 -10.95 -14.85 -5.65
C LYS A 182 -9.89 -13.77 -5.82
N LEU A 183 -10.24 -12.52 -5.59
CA LEU A 183 -9.46 -11.37 -6.07
C LEU A 183 -8.87 -10.50 -4.94
N VAL A 184 -9.27 -10.71 -3.69
CA VAL A 184 -8.88 -9.86 -2.55
C VAL A 184 -8.17 -10.67 -1.47
N ARG A 185 -7.27 -10.00 -0.77
CA ARG A 185 -6.72 -10.43 0.52
C ARG A 185 -6.92 -9.34 1.57
N VAL A 186 -6.90 -9.73 2.84
CA VAL A 186 -6.91 -8.80 3.96
C VAL A 186 -5.47 -8.53 4.39
N VAL A 187 -5.14 -7.27 4.63
CA VAL A 187 -3.89 -6.84 5.27
C VAL A 187 -4.20 -6.05 6.53
N ARG A 188 -3.31 -6.10 7.51
CA ARG A 188 -3.39 -5.28 8.72
C ARG A 188 -2.75 -3.93 8.46
N VAL A 189 -3.46 -2.88 8.84
CA VAL A 189 -2.99 -1.50 8.67
C VAL A 189 -3.04 -0.78 10.00
N ARG A 190 -2.00 -0.01 10.29
CA ARG A 190 -1.94 0.86 11.47
C ARG A 190 -2.04 2.32 11.05
N ARG A 191 -3.26 2.88 11.04
CA ARG A 191 -3.51 4.27 10.64
C ARG A 191 -3.60 5.18 11.87
N GLY A 192 -2.49 5.86 12.21
CA GLY A 192 -2.42 7.03 13.11
C GLY A 192 -2.78 6.80 14.59
N ASN A 193 -3.97 6.27 14.82
CA ASN A 193 -4.40 5.74 16.10
C ASN A 193 -3.82 4.33 16.19
N SER A 194 -3.07 4.02 17.23
CA SER A 194 -2.33 2.77 17.44
C SER A 194 -3.11 1.43 17.30
N ILE A 195 -4.39 1.48 16.91
CA ILE A 195 -5.32 0.39 16.63
C ILE A 195 -5.04 -0.16 15.22
N GLU A 196 -4.83 -1.47 15.13
CA GLU A 196 -4.73 -2.18 13.87
C GLU A 196 -6.14 -2.40 13.29
N SER A 197 -6.30 -2.13 12.01
CA SER A 197 -7.55 -2.37 11.29
C SER A 197 -7.27 -3.23 10.05
N PRO A 198 -8.16 -4.20 9.72
CA PRO A 198 -8.09 -4.91 8.46
C PRO A 198 -8.42 -3.98 7.31
N LEU A 199 -7.70 -4.15 6.20
CA LEU A 199 -7.96 -3.49 4.93
C LEU A 199 -7.98 -4.52 3.82
N ASN A 200 -9.00 -4.48 2.99
CA ASN A 200 -9.07 -5.30 1.79
C ASN A 200 -8.21 -4.69 0.68
N VAL A 201 -7.29 -5.48 0.14
CA VAL A 201 -6.41 -5.12 -0.97
C VAL A 201 -6.44 -6.21 -2.03
N LEU A 202 -6.00 -5.88 -3.25
CA LEU A 202 -5.92 -6.86 -4.33
C LEU A 202 -4.89 -7.95 -3.99
N ILE A 203 -5.21 -9.17 -4.40
CA ILE A 203 -4.50 -10.37 -3.95
C ILE A 203 -3.07 -10.46 -4.52
N SER A 204 -2.84 -9.90 -5.70
CA SER A 204 -1.57 -10.00 -6.44
C SER A 204 -1.30 -8.77 -7.31
N PRO A 205 -0.03 -8.44 -7.60
CA PRO A 205 0.32 -7.35 -8.50
C PRO A 205 -0.23 -7.51 -9.94
N HIS A 206 -0.39 -8.73 -10.44
CA HIS A 206 -0.98 -8.96 -11.75
C HIS A 206 -2.45 -8.54 -11.80
N LEU A 207 -3.25 -9.03 -10.84
CA LEU A 207 -4.67 -8.70 -10.75
C LEU A 207 -4.87 -7.23 -10.36
N GLU A 208 -3.94 -6.66 -9.59
CA GLU A 208 -3.91 -5.24 -9.31
C GLU A 208 -3.86 -4.39 -10.59
N ARG A 209 -2.87 -4.64 -11.46
CA ARG A 209 -2.75 -3.91 -12.73
C ARG A 209 -3.99 -4.07 -13.60
N GLU A 210 -4.50 -5.29 -13.71
CA GLU A 210 -5.65 -5.60 -14.56
C GLU A 210 -6.94 -4.93 -14.07
N ILE A 211 -7.29 -5.13 -12.80
CA ILE A 211 -8.53 -4.61 -12.21
C ILE A 211 -8.46 -3.09 -12.11
N LEU A 212 -7.34 -2.52 -11.63
CA LEU A 212 -7.22 -1.06 -11.51
C LEU A 212 -7.22 -0.38 -12.87
N SER A 213 -6.57 -0.95 -13.90
CA SER A 213 -6.63 -0.40 -15.26
C SER A 213 -8.05 -0.42 -15.81
N ARG A 214 -8.82 -1.48 -15.55
CA ARG A 214 -10.21 -1.55 -15.96
C ARG A 214 -11.09 -0.52 -15.25
N LEU A 215 -10.97 -0.41 -13.93
CA LEU A 215 -11.66 0.60 -13.14
C LEU A 215 -11.31 2.01 -13.63
N GLU A 216 -10.03 2.27 -13.90
CA GLU A 216 -9.54 3.55 -14.41
C GLU A 216 -10.16 3.94 -15.76
N ASN A 217 -10.33 2.96 -16.67
CA ASN A 217 -10.89 3.18 -18.00
C ASN A 217 -12.41 3.38 -17.99
N GLU A 218 -13.13 2.71 -17.07
CA GLU A 218 -14.59 2.72 -17.04
C GLU A 218 -15.18 3.78 -16.09
N MET A 219 -14.45 4.17 -15.03
CA MET A 219 -14.92 5.16 -14.05
C MET A 219 -14.66 6.60 -14.53
N LYS A 220 -15.44 7.55 -14.00
CA LYS A 220 -15.07 8.96 -14.10
C LYS A 220 -13.76 9.18 -13.34
N GLN A 221 -12.89 10.05 -13.85
CA GLN A 221 -11.60 10.33 -13.22
C GLN A 221 -11.76 10.75 -11.74
N SER A 222 -12.76 11.57 -11.41
CA SER A 222 -13.06 11.97 -10.03
C SER A 222 -13.36 10.78 -9.12
N ASP A 223 -14.17 9.86 -9.62
CA ASP A 223 -14.65 8.69 -8.86
C ASP A 223 -13.50 7.70 -8.66
N PHE A 224 -12.66 7.53 -9.69
CA PHE A 224 -11.46 6.70 -9.62
C PHE A 224 -10.43 7.26 -8.63
N ILE A 225 -10.17 8.57 -8.63
CA ILE A 225 -9.28 9.20 -7.64
C ILE A 225 -9.83 8.97 -6.23
N PHE A 226 -11.12 9.17 -6.02
CA PHE A 226 -11.74 8.92 -4.72
C PHE A 226 -11.63 7.44 -4.30
N PHE A 227 -11.75 6.52 -5.24
CA PHE A 227 -11.54 5.10 -5.02
C PHE A 227 -10.10 4.79 -4.58
N VAL A 228 -9.08 5.27 -5.31
CA VAL A 228 -7.65 5.08 -4.99
C VAL A 228 -7.30 5.64 -3.61
N LEU A 229 -7.87 6.78 -3.24
CA LEU A 229 -7.65 7.41 -1.93
C LEU A 229 -8.04 6.52 -0.73
N ARG A 230 -8.98 5.57 -0.89
CA ARG A 230 -9.39 4.66 0.19
C ARG A 230 -8.25 3.74 0.68
N PHE A 231 -7.35 3.39 -0.23
CA PHE A 231 -6.22 2.50 0.01
C PHE A 231 -4.90 3.15 -0.40
N TRP A 232 -4.78 4.47 -0.26
CA TRP A 232 -3.60 5.22 -0.72
C TRP A 232 -2.25 4.65 -0.25
N ASP A 233 -2.19 4.15 0.98
CA ASP A 233 -0.99 3.52 1.57
C ASP A 233 -0.57 2.20 0.86
N TYR A 234 -1.45 1.67 0.00
CA TYR A 234 -1.29 0.43 -0.77
C TYR A 234 -1.52 0.65 -2.26
N ALA A 235 -1.70 1.90 -2.70
CA ALA A 235 -1.90 2.19 -4.11
C ALA A 235 -0.58 1.93 -4.86
N PRO A 236 -0.62 1.25 -6.01
CA PRO A 236 0.60 1.06 -6.78
C PRO A 236 1.28 2.39 -7.14
N PRO A 237 2.62 2.46 -7.14
CA PRO A 237 3.37 3.70 -7.38
C PRO A 237 2.95 4.44 -8.66
N TYR A 238 2.66 3.72 -9.75
CA TYR A 238 2.25 4.35 -11.02
C TYR A 238 0.92 5.11 -10.90
N LEU A 239 0.00 4.69 -10.03
CA LEU A 239 -1.24 5.43 -9.78
C LEU A 239 -0.99 6.68 -8.95
N ILE A 240 -0.08 6.60 -8.00
CA ILE A 240 0.35 7.76 -7.22
C ILE A 240 0.97 8.80 -8.15
N GLU A 241 1.93 8.40 -9.00
CA GLU A 241 2.55 9.28 -9.99
C GLU A 241 1.51 9.95 -10.90
N LYS A 242 0.49 9.19 -11.34
CA LYS A 242 -0.53 9.68 -12.26
C LYS A 242 -1.61 10.56 -11.61
N TYR A 243 -1.97 10.30 -10.35
CA TYR A 243 -3.16 10.87 -9.73
C TYR A 243 -2.91 11.70 -8.47
N ALA A 244 -1.71 11.65 -7.88
CA ALA A 244 -1.45 12.33 -6.61
C ALA A 244 -1.63 13.86 -6.69
N VAL A 245 -1.25 14.49 -7.79
CA VAL A 245 -1.52 15.93 -8.01
C VAL A 245 -3.04 16.16 -8.03
N SER A 246 -3.76 15.39 -8.84
CA SER A 246 -5.22 15.53 -8.96
C SER A 246 -5.97 15.22 -7.65
N ALA A 247 -5.39 14.42 -6.75
CA ALA A 247 -5.96 14.14 -5.44
C ALA A 247 -6.09 15.40 -4.55
N PHE A 248 -5.27 16.44 -4.77
CA PHE A 248 -5.38 17.71 -4.04
C PHE A 248 -6.70 18.45 -4.30
N LEU A 249 -7.40 18.14 -5.39
CA LEU A 249 -8.75 18.67 -5.66
C LEU A 249 -9.81 18.13 -4.70
N ASN A 250 -9.54 16.99 -4.05
CA ASN A 250 -10.45 16.44 -3.05
C ASN A 250 -10.26 17.14 -1.70
N GLU A 251 -11.33 17.73 -1.18
CA GLU A 251 -11.27 18.54 0.04
C GLU A 251 -10.91 17.72 1.29
N ASP A 252 -11.42 16.48 1.41
CA ASP A 252 -11.09 15.60 2.53
C ASP A 252 -9.61 15.21 2.53
N PHE A 253 -9.06 14.87 1.36
CA PHE A 253 -7.64 14.59 1.18
C PHE A 253 -6.80 15.83 1.52
N LEU A 254 -7.16 16.99 0.98
CA LEU A 254 -6.45 18.24 1.24
C LEU A 254 -6.44 18.56 2.75
N ARG A 255 -7.57 18.39 3.43
CA ARG A 255 -7.70 18.56 4.89
C ARG A 255 -6.80 17.57 5.64
N ALA A 256 -6.76 16.31 5.22
CA ALA A 256 -5.91 15.30 5.84
C ALA A 256 -4.41 15.59 5.64
N ILE A 257 -4.01 16.02 4.44
CA ILE A 257 -2.61 16.38 4.13
C ILE A 257 -2.17 17.59 4.94
N ARG A 258 -3.01 18.62 5.09
CA ARG A 258 -2.71 19.81 5.92
C ARG A 258 -2.28 19.44 7.34
N LEU A 259 -2.94 18.45 7.95
CA LEU A 259 -2.60 17.97 9.30
C LEU A 259 -1.26 17.23 9.36
N LYS A 260 -0.81 16.66 8.24
CA LYS A 260 0.42 15.86 8.13
C LYS A 260 1.64 16.64 7.68
N ILE A 261 1.48 17.83 7.08
CA ILE A 261 2.60 18.64 6.60
C ILE A 261 3.56 18.97 7.75
N ARG A 262 4.85 18.78 7.52
CA ARG A 262 5.93 19.14 8.45
C ARG A 262 6.96 20.00 7.71
N GLU A 263 7.41 21.07 8.36
CA GLU A 263 8.47 21.90 7.81
C GLU A 263 9.78 21.10 7.79
N LEU A 264 10.40 20.98 6.63
CA LEU A 264 11.80 20.61 6.53
C LEU A 264 12.60 21.86 6.88
N ARG A 265 13.04 21.99 8.14
CA ARG A 265 13.60 23.25 8.62
C ARG A 265 15.02 23.47 8.09
N PRO A 266 15.34 24.66 7.53
CA PRO A 266 16.71 24.99 7.14
C PRO A 266 17.63 25.13 8.36
N PRO A 267 18.91 24.71 8.26
CA PRO A 267 19.88 24.88 9.34
C PRO A 267 20.00 26.35 9.77
N GLY A 268 19.92 26.62 11.07
CA GLY A 268 20.12 27.96 11.64
C GLY A 268 18.85 28.82 11.77
N ARG A 269 17.72 28.45 11.17
CA ARG A 269 16.43 29.13 11.41
C ARG A 269 15.87 28.73 12.78
N ARG A 270 15.57 29.71 13.62
CA ARG A 270 15.05 29.46 14.99
C ARG A 270 13.54 29.22 14.99
N GLU A 271 12.79 30.03 14.25
CA GLU A 271 11.33 30.00 14.25
C GLU A 271 10.79 29.03 13.19
N PRO A 272 9.77 28.22 13.51
CA PRO A 272 9.07 27.42 12.51
C PRO A 272 8.36 28.30 11.50
N HIS A 273 8.46 27.95 10.22
CA HIS A 273 7.58 28.50 9.18
C HIS A 273 6.34 27.62 9.03
N SER A 274 5.15 28.23 9.07
CA SER A 274 3.93 27.52 8.73
C SER A 274 3.76 27.52 7.22
N CYS A 275 3.69 26.34 6.61
CA CYS A 275 3.41 26.21 5.18
C CYS A 275 2.10 26.92 4.82
N ALA A 276 2.08 27.63 3.71
CA ALA A 276 0.94 28.41 3.27
C ALA A 276 -0.33 27.56 3.09
N LEU A 277 -0.19 26.27 2.73
CA LEU A 277 -1.32 25.34 2.65
C LEU A 277 -1.98 25.07 4.01
N LYS A 278 -1.24 25.19 5.12
CA LYS A 278 -1.80 25.12 6.49
C LYS A 278 -2.46 26.42 6.91
N GLU A 279 -1.85 27.56 6.58
CA GLU A 279 -2.37 28.88 6.98
C GLU A 279 -3.73 29.15 6.33
N HIS A 280 -3.89 28.77 5.07
CA HIS A 280 -5.16 28.88 4.33
C HIS A 280 -5.98 27.59 4.41
N SER A 281 -6.25 27.13 5.63
CA SER A 281 -6.97 25.87 5.88
C SER A 281 -8.44 25.87 5.42
N ASP A 282 -9.04 27.05 5.26
CA ASP A 282 -10.42 27.29 4.83
C ASP A 282 -10.61 27.24 3.30
N LYS A 283 -9.51 27.23 2.54
CA LYS A 283 -9.54 27.28 1.08
C LYS A 283 -9.49 25.88 0.47
N SER A 284 -10.05 25.75 -0.73
CA SER A 284 -9.94 24.58 -1.59
C SER A 284 -9.57 25.02 -3.01
N PHE A 285 -9.14 24.07 -3.84
CA PHE A 285 -8.86 24.37 -5.24
C PHE A 285 -10.16 24.58 -6.00
N THR A 286 -10.23 25.64 -6.77
CA THR A 286 -11.44 25.99 -7.55
C THR A 286 -11.59 25.11 -8.78
N ARG A 287 -10.46 24.80 -9.43
CA ARG A 287 -10.38 23.94 -10.61
C ARG A 287 -8.95 23.43 -10.79
N LYS A 288 -8.82 22.49 -11.71
CA LYS A 288 -7.54 22.05 -12.26
C LYS A 288 -7.36 22.59 -13.67
N GLU A 289 -6.16 23.03 -13.98
CA GLU A 289 -5.78 23.48 -15.31
C GLU A 289 -4.59 22.67 -15.81
N VAL A 290 -4.82 21.92 -16.90
CA VAL A 290 -3.78 21.08 -17.49
C VAL A 290 -2.99 21.93 -18.48
N LEU A 291 -1.69 22.06 -18.23
CA LEU A 291 -0.79 22.86 -19.04
C LEU A 291 -0.17 21.99 -20.16
N PRO A 292 -0.56 22.16 -21.44
CA PRO A 292 0.07 21.43 -22.55
C PRO A 292 1.51 21.92 -22.76
N PRO A 293 2.35 21.24 -23.57
CA PRO A 293 3.65 21.81 -23.96
C PRO A 293 3.50 23.25 -24.47
N PRO A 294 4.40 24.19 -24.09
CA PRO A 294 4.24 25.61 -24.40
C PRO A 294 4.08 25.89 -25.89
N GLU A 295 4.67 25.06 -26.75
CA GLU A 295 4.61 25.17 -28.20
C GLU A 295 3.19 24.93 -28.76
N ARG A 296 2.28 24.38 -27.95
CA ARG A 296 0.87 24.13 -28.29
C ARG A 296 -0.09 25.17 -27.71
N LEU A 297 0.41 26.14 -26.96
CA LEU A 297 -0.42 27.22 -26.42
C LEU A 297 -0.66 28.28 -27.50
N SER A 298 -1.93 28.52 -27.80
CA SER A 298 -2.30 29.63 -28.68
C SER A 298 -2.15 30.99 -27.99
N ASN A 299 -2.37 31.03 -26.66
CA ASN A 299 -2.27 32.23 -25.84
C ASN A 299 -1.66 31.89 -24.47
N PRO A 300 -0.99 32.86 -23.82
CA PRO A 300 -0.58 32.72 -22.42
C PRO A 300 -1.78 32.49 -21.49
N VAL A 301 -1.53 31.73 -20.44
CA VAL A 301 -2.48 31.37 -19.39
C VAL A 301 -2.54 32.49 -18.34
N ALA A 302 -3.74 32.77 -17.82
CA ALA A 302 -3.92 33.69 -16.70
C ALA A 302 -3.41 33.04 -15.40
N MET A 303 -2.67 33.81 -14.60
CA MET A 303 -2.16 33.37 -13.30
C MET A 303 -3.26 33.51 -12.25
N ASP A 304 -4.14 32.51 -12.16
CA ASP A 304 -5.24 32.50 -11.21
C ASP A 304 -4.81 31.85 -9.88
N HIS A 305 -5.32 32.40 -8.78
CA HIS A 305 -5.08 31.87 -7.44
C HIS A 305 -5.95 30.64 -7.16
N TRP A 306 -5.42 29.71 -6.36
CA TRP A 306 -6.13 28.47 -5.98
C TRP A 306 -6.59 27.63 -7.18
N VAL A 307 -5.89 27.75 -8.31
CA VAL A 307 -6.00 26.86 -9.46
C VAL A 307 -4.83 25.90 -9.42
N LEU A 308 -5.12 24.60 -9.50
CA LEU A 308 -4.10 23.58 -9.53
C LEU A 308 -3.62 23.38 -10.97
N TYR A 309 -2.38 23.81 -11.25
CA TYR A 309 -1.76 23.65 -12.56
C TYR A 309 -1.00 22.32 -12.65
N GLU A 310 -1.33 21.52 -13.66
CA GLU A 310 -0.72 20.20 -13.90
C GLU A 310 -0.01 20.20 -15.28
N PRO A 311 1.32 20.27 -15.32
CA PRO A 311 2.08 20.21 -16.57
C PRO A 311 2.01 18.84 -17.26
N LYS A 312 1.53 18.80 -18.51
CA LYS A 312 1.59 17.62 -19.40
C LYS A 312 2.82 17.68 -20.30
N VAL A 313 3.98 17.84 -19.68
CA VAL A 313 5.29 17.77 -20.34
C VAL A 313 6.09 16.65 -19.68
N GLN A 314 6.64 15.75 -20.48
CA GLN A 314 7.50 14.70 -19.96
C GLN A 314 8.72 15.34 -19.28
N ASN A 315 9.03 14.92 -18.05
CA ASN A 315 10.13 15.46 -17.24
C ASN A 315 10.05 16.97 -17.03
N PHE A 316 8.85 17.50 -16.75
CA PHE A 316 8.70 18.89 -16.36
C PHE A 316 9.60 19.19 -15.15
N PRO A 317 10.37 20.29 -15.16
CA PRO A 317 11.39 20.53 -14.15
C PRO A 317 10.78 20.82 -12.78
N LEU A 318 11.51 20.39 -11.74
CA LEU A 318 11.31 20.71 -10.31
C LEU A 318 10.06 20.13 -9.61
N VAL A 319 8.88 20.17 -10.24
CA VAL A 319 7.58 19.86 -9.59
C VAL A 319 6.66 19.05 -10.52
N ASP A 320 5.71 18.32 -9.93
CA ASP A 320 4.70 17.54 -10.67
C ASP A 320 3.38 18.32 -10.85
N GLY A 321 3.15 19.33 -10.02
CA GLY A 321 2.06 20.28 -10.12
C GLY A 321 2.34 21.50 -9.27
N PHE A 322 1.61 22.60 -9.46
CA PHE A 322 1.79 23.80 -8.65
C PHE A 322 0.53 24.68 -8.64
N PHE A 323 0.51 25.67 -7.76
CA PHE A 323 -0.55 26.67 -7.68
C PHE A 323 -0.03 27.98 -7.10
N PHE A 324 -0.82 29.04 -7.29
CA PHE A 324 -0.53 30.38 -6.77
C PHE A 324 -1.47 30.75 -5.63
N LEU A 325 -0.91 31.47 -4.65
CA LEU A 325 -1.63 32.01 -3.52
C LEU A 325 -1.68 33.53 -3.59
N ASP A 326 -2.87 34.08 -3.38
CA ASP A 326 -3.10 35.52 -3.22
C ASP A 326 -2.54 35.96 -1.86
N SER A 327 -1.25 36.22 -1.84
CA SER A 327 -0.44 36.56 -0.67
C SER A 327 0.44 37.76 -1.01
N ASN A 328 0.99 38.43 0.01
CA ASN A 328 1.89 39.57 -0.20
C ASN A 328 3.22 39.34 0.56
N PRO A 329 4.31 39.00 -0.14
CA PRO A 329 4.40 38.78 -1.59
C PRO A 329 3.66 37.51 -2.06
N MET A 330 3.31 37.45 -3.34
CA MET A 330 2.63 36.29 -3.93
C MET A 330 3.48 35.03 -3.75
N THR A 331 2.83 33.89 -3.50
CA THR A 331 3.49 32.62 -3.20
C THR A 331 3.16 31.58 -4.26
N LEU A 332 4.19 31.03 -4.90
CA LEU A 332 4.10 29.81 -5.71
C LEU A 332 4.33 28.61 -4.81
N VAL A 333 3.38 27.67 -4.82
CA VAL A 333 3.52 26.40 -4.09
C VAL A 333 3.65 25.26 -5.10
N GLY A 334 4.81 24.63 -5.11
CA GLY A 334 5.10 23.43 -5.88
C GLY A 334 4.70 22.16 -5.14
N LEU A 335 4.05 21.24 -5.83
CA LEU A 335 3.80 19.88 -5.38
C LEU A 335 4.79 18.94 -6.05
N ARG A 336 5.51 18.17 -5.25
CA ARG A 336 6.46 17.17 -5.76
C ARG A 336 6.18 15.80 -5.15
N MET A 337 5.84 14.86 -6.01
CA MET A 337 5.67 13.45 -5.68
C MET A 337 7.06 12.82 -5.66
N ALA A 338 7.50 12.35 -4.50
CA ALA A 338 8.86 11.88 -4.29
C ALA A 338 8.86 10.45 -3.74
N THR A 339 9.60 9.57 -4.41
CA THR A 339 9.89 8.22 -3.90
C THR A 339 11.22 8.16 -3.15
N ALA A 340 12.12 9.13 -3.35
CA ALA A 340 13.42 9.17 -2.67
C ALA A 340 13.37 9.94 -1.34
N GLY A 341 14.27 9.58 -0.41
CA GLY A 341 14.41 10.23 0.90
C GLY A 341 15.15 11.57 0.90
N GLY A 342 15.58 12.05 -0.27
CA GLY A 342 16.22 13.34 -0.47
C GLY A 342 16.25 13.69 -1.95
N HIS A 343 16.11 14.97 -2.25
CA HIS A 343 16.12 15.54 -3.60
C HIS A 343 16.82 16.90 -3.57
N HIS A 344 18.15 16.87 -3.53
CA HIS A 344 18.93 18.05 -3.87
C HIS A 344 18.63 18.42 -5.33
N THR A 345 18.20 19.66 -5.53
CA THR A 345 17.93 20.20 -6.86
C THR A 345 19.12 21.05 -7.29
N THR A 346 19.27 21.28 -8.58
CA THR A 346 20.32 22.18 -9.08
C THR A 346 19.73 23.55 -9.40
N ALA A 347 20.55 24.60 -9.28
CA ALA A 347 20.18 25.94 -9.74
C ALA A 347 19.75 25.95 -11.22
N SER A 348 20.35 25.11 -12.06
CA SER A 348 19.94 24.92 -13.46
C SER A 348 18.52 24.37 -13.60
N THR A 349 18.11 23.41 -12.77
CA THR A 349 16.74 22.88 -12.79
C THR A 349 15.72 23.94 -12.36
N VAL A 350 16.06 24.75 -11.34
CA VAL A 350 15.20 25.87 -10.92
C VAL A 350 15.07 26.89 -12.04
N ARG A 351 16.17 27.25 -12.71
CA ARG A 351 16.15 28.16 -13.85
C ARG A 351 15.29 27.64 -14.99
N GLN A 352 15.44 26.36 -15.37
CA GLN A 352 14.60 25.73 -16.39
C GLN A 352 13.11 25.77 -16.03
N PHE A 353 12.78 25.57 -14.75
CA PHE A 353 11.40 25.69 -14.30
C PHE A 353 10.87 27.13 -14.43
N THR A 354 11.65 28.15 -14.02
CA THR A 354 11.25 29.55 -14.21
C THR A 354 11.08 29.94 -15.68
N GLU A 355 11.96 29.46 -16.57
CA GLU A 355 11.88 29.69 -18.01
C GLU A 355 10.61 29.05 -18.60
N ARG A 356 10.24 27.85 -18.14
CA ARG A 356 8.98 27.21 -18.53
C ARG A 356 7.77 28.00 -18.06
N LEU A 357 7.74 28.47 -16.81
CA LEU A 357 6.63 29.27 -16.29
C LEU A 357 6.46 30.59 -17.05
N ALA A 358 7.57 31.24 -17.43
CA ALA A 358 7.55 32.44 -18.26
C ALA A 358 6.88 32.21 -19.62
N ALA A 359 7.03 31.00 -20.19
CA ALA A 359 6.37 30.63 -21.44
C ALA A 359 4.86 30.33 -21.27
N TYR A 360 4.43 29.98 -20.06
CA TYR A 360 3.03 29.68 -19.76
C TYR A 360 2.21 30.93 -19.40
N PHE A 361 2.73 31.79 -18.54
CA PHE A 361 1.93 32.79 -17.85
C PHE A 361 2.21 34.21 -18.33
N ASN A 362 1.14 34.98 -18.53
CA ASN A 362 1.26 36.41 -18.80
C ASN A 362 1.76 37.16 -17.55
N GLY A 363 2.59 38.18 -17.74
CA GLY A 363 3.09 39.03 -16.65
C GLY A 363 4.10 38.34 -15.71
N TRP A 364 4.61 37.15 -16.06
CA TRP A 364 5.54 36.40 -15.22
C TRP A 364 6.78 37.22 -14.83
N GLU A 365 7.39 37.98 -15.75
CA GLU A 365 8.59 38.77 -15.47
C GLU A 365 8.41 39.85 -14.40
N GLU A 366 7.20 40.38 -14.24
CA GLU A 366 6.87 41.38 -13.22
C GLU A 366 6.51 40.68 -11.91
N LEU A 367 5.60 39.70 -11.98
CA LEU A 367 5.05 39.01 -10.81
C LEU A 367 6.08 38.12 -10.09
N SER A 368 7.07 37.57 -10.81
CA SER A 368 8.05 36.65 -10.23
C SER A 368 9.17 37.32 -9.43
N ARG A 369 9.37 38.65 -9.56
CA ARG A 369 10.52 39.36 -8.95
C ARG A 369 10.54 39.27 -7.43
N ASP A 370 9.37 39.42 -6.82
CA ASP A 370 9.20 39.42 -5.36
C ASP A 370 8.52 38.14 -4.86
N MET A 371 8.26 37.17 -5.76
CA MET A 371 7.48 35.97 -5.45
C MET A 371 8.21 35.04 -4.47
N SER A 372 7.47 34.58 -3.45
CA SER A 372 7.95 33.56 -2.52
C SER A 372 7.61 32.15 -3.03
N TRP A 373 8.44 31.17 -2.67
CA TRP A 373 8.35 29.81 -3.20
C TRP A 373 8.32 28.80 -2.05
N GLU A 374 7.32 27.92 -2.07
CA GLU A 374 7.25 26.74 -1.20
C GLU A 374 7.21 25.46 -2.05
N ILE A 375 7.83 24.38 -1.56
CA ILE A 375 7.72 23.05 -2.19
C ILE A 375 7.23 22.06 -1.15
N ILE A 376 6.11 21.40 -1.46
CA ILE A 376 5.53 20.32 -0.69
C ILE A 376 5.97 19.00 -1.30
N TYR A 377 6.74 18.23 -0.55
CA TYR A 377 7.11 16.86 -0.90
C TYR A 377 6.04 15.89 -0.39
N VAL A 378 5.46 15.11 -1.27
CA VAL A 378 4.48 14.07 -0.95
C VAL A 378 5.13 12.73 -1.21
N GLN A 379 5.31 11.94 -0.15
CA GLN A 379 5.98 10.64 -0.21
C GLN A 379 5.01 9.49 0.04
N HIS A 380 5.23 8.36 -0.63
CA HIS A 380 4.60 7.10 -0.27
C HIS A 380 5.06 6.63 1.12
N ALA A 381 4.21 5.89 1.83
CA ALA A 381 4.51 5.44 3.20
C ALA A 381 5.75 4.54 3.29
N ASP A 382 5.98 3.74 2.24
CA ASP A 382 7.15 2.84 2.15
C ASP A 382 8.43 3.54 1.68
N SER A 383 8.33 4.81 1.25
CA SER A 383 9.50 5.60 0.87
C SER A 383 10.34 5.93 2.10
N THR A 384 11.65 6.09 1.91
CA THR A 384 12.51 6.62 2.97
C THR A 384 12.04 8.03 3.35
N PRO A 385 11.69 8.31 4.62
CA PRO A 385 11.17 9.62 5.00
C PRO A 385 12.20 10.73 4.79
N MET A 386 11.74 11.82 4.18
CA MET A 386 12.53 13.02 4.00
C MET A 386 12.52 13.83 5.30
N ASN A 387 13.65 13.83 6.02
CA ASN A 387 13.78 14.50 7.32
C ASN A 387 14.66 15.75 7.29
N GLY A 388 15.44 15.93 6.22
CA GLY A 388 16.42 17.00 6.09
C GLY A 388 15.93 18.15 5.21
N TRP A 389 16.52 19.33 5.39
CA TRP A 389 16.39 20.45 4.46
C TRP A 389 16.90 20.08 3.06
N GLN A 390 16.11 20.40 2.03
CA GLN A 390 16.47 20.13 0.64
C GLN A 390 17.22 21.33 0.05
N ARG A 391 18.52 21.13 -0.20
CA ARG A 391 19.39 22.16 -0.77
C ARG A 391 19.19 22.31 -2.28
N CYS A 392 19.41 23.55 -2.74
CA CYS A 392 19.60 23.87 -4.16
C CYS A 392 21.10 24.08 -4.38
N ASP A 393 21.73 23.14 -5.07
CA ASP A 393 23.17 23.20 -5.31
C ASP A 393 23.47 24.06 -6.54
N VAL A 394 24.49 24.91 -6.43
CA VAL A 394 25.05 25.64 -7.57
C VAL A 394 26.03 24.70 -8.25
N VAL A 395 25.71 24.24 -9.46
CA VAL A 395 26.67 23.49 -10.29
C VAL A 395 27.75 24.49 -10.70
N ASN A 396 28.92 24.40 -10.08
CA ASN A 396 30.08 25.20 -10.45
C ASN A 396 30.58 24.68 -11.80
N SER A 397 30.45 25.48 -12.86
CA SER A 397 30.92 25.12 -14.22
C SER A 397 32.45 24.99 -14.34
N ASN A 398 33.19 25.14 -13.24
CA ASN A 398 34.65 25.12 -13.20
C ASN A 398 35.25 23.75 -12.87
N ASN A 399 34.43 22.71 -12.72
CA ASN A 399 34.91 21.33 -12.55
C ASN A 399 34.65 20.49 -13.81
N VAL A 400 35.02 21.01 -14.99
CA VAL A 400 35.47 20.15 -16.08
C VAL A 400 36.92 19.80 -15.75
N SER A 401 37.13 18.88 -14.80
CA SER A 401 38.41 18.21 -14.70
C SER A 401 38.45 17.20 -15.83
N GLU A 402 39.45 17.38 -16.69
CA GLU A 402 39.87 16.47 -17.75
C GLU A 402 39.95 15.03 -17.23
N GLU A 403 38.90 14.25 -17.43
CA GLU A 403 38.98 12.78 -17.48
C GLU A 403 38.27 12.29 -18.76
N GLU A 404 38.59 12.93 -19.88
CA GLU A 404 38.69 12.25 -21.18
C GLU A 404 40.16 11.88 -21.39
N ASN A 405 40.55 10.70 -20.90
CA ASN A 405 41.59 9.82 -21.46
C ASN A 405 41.93 8.72 -20.45
N GLN A 406 41.14 7.64 -20.43
CA GLN A 406 41.63 6.26 -20.38
C GLN A 406 40.54 5.24 -20.67
#